data_AF-A0A3N0GZ52-F1
#
_entry.id   AF-A0A3N0GZ52-F1
#
_cell.length_a   1.000
_cell.length_b   1.000
_cell.length_c   1.000
_cell.angle_alpha   90.00
_cell.angle_beta   90.00
_cell.angle_gamma   90.00
#
_symmetry.space_group_name_H-M   'P 1'
#
loop_
_entity.id
_entity.type
_entity.pdbx_description
1 polymer ?
#
loop_
_entity_poly.entity_id
_entity_poly.type
_entity_poly.pdbx_seq_one_letter_code
_entity_poly.pdbx_strand_id
1 'polypeptide(L)'
;MNPTTSTDTATTAGAVLGSIRQARAEANAAEARVLAHALEWAHLHLVDELDDAATLITGSGRDTGIPIAGEGAPLVSEFAVWELAAALGLSI
;
A
#
# COMPACT_ATOMS: atom_id res chain seq x y z
N MET A 1 47.33 -8.69 22.75
CA MET A 1 45.97 -8.43 22.23
C MET A 1 45.27 -9.78 22.13
N ASN A 2 44.24 -10.05 22.94
CA ASN A 2 43.66 -11.39 23.08
C ASN A 2 42.67 -11.68 21.93
N PRO A 3 42.88 -12.70 21.09
CA PRO A 3 42.07 -12.93 19.88
C PRO A 3 40.60 -13.29 20.15
N THR A 4 40.28 -13.84 21.32
CA THR A 4 38.93 -14.32 21.67
C THR A 4 37.89 -13.21 21.81
N THR A 5 38.27 -12.04 22.35
CA THR A 5 37.34 -10.92 22.55
C THR A 5 36.92 -10.26 21.22
N SER A 6 37.80 -10.28 20.21
CA SER A 6 37.55 -9.65 18.91
C SER A 6 36.60 -10.48 18.04
N THR A 7 36.72 -11.81 18.08
CA THR A 7 35.83 -12.74 17.35
C THR A 7 34.41 -12.75 17.93
N ASP A 8 34.26 -12.71 19.26
CA ASP A 8 32.95 -12.73 19.92
C ASP A 8 32.14 -11.43 19.66
N THR A 9 32.85 -10.29 19.65
CA THR A 9 32.25 -8.99 19.29
C THR A 9 31.82 -8.96 17.82
N ALA A 10 32.62 -9.50 16.89
CA ALA A 10 32.27 -9.55 15.47
C ALA A 10 31.07 -10.48 15.19
N THR A 11 31.00 -11.63 15.87
CA THR A 11 29.83 -12.52 15.82
C THR A 11 28.58 -11.83 16.37
N THR A 12 28.70 -11.11 17.49
CA THR A 12 27.59 -10.35 18.09
C THR A 12 27.11 -9.21 17.19
N ALA A 13 28.03 -8.43 16.63
CA ALA A 13 27.71 -7.38 15.66
C ALA A 13 27.05 -7.95 14.40
N GLY A 14 27.55 -9.09 13.89
CA GLY A 14 26.95 -9.81 12.77
C GLY A 14 25.52 -10.27 13.05
N ALA A 15 25.25 -10.79 14.25
CA ALA A 15 23.91 -11.17 14.69
C ALA A 15 22.96 -9.98 14.76
N VAL A 16 23.40 -8.83 15.30
CA VAL A 16 22.62 -7.59 15.33
C VAL A 16 22.29 -7.11 13.92
N LEU A 17 23.27 -7.09 13.01
CA LEU A 17 23.04 -6.72 11.61
C LEU A 17 22.08 -7.69 10.90
N GLY A 18 22.17 -8.99 11.21
CA GLY A 18 21.23 -10.01 10.72
C GLY A 18 19.80 -9.72 11.17
N SER A 19 19.62 -9.43 12.45
CA SER A 19 18.33 -9.04 13.03
C SER A 19 17.76 -7.77 12.39
N ILE A 20 18.59 -6.74 12.17
CA ILE A 20 18.16 -5.50 11.49
C ILE A 20 17.68 -5.78 10.06
N ARG A 21 18.41 -6.60 9.28
CA ARG A 21 17.99 -6.96 7.92
C ARG A 21 16.68 -7.74 7.91
N GLN A 22 16.52 -8.66 8.86
CA GLN A 22 15.28 -9.42 8.99
C GLN A 22 14.09 -8.51 9.33
N ALA A 23 14.24 -7.64 10.33
CA ALA A 23 13.21 -6.66 10.68
C ALA A 23 12.86 -5.76 9.49
N ARG A 24 13.85 -5.37 8.66
CA ARG A 24 13.59 -4.59 7.45
C ARG A 24 12.84 -5.38 6.38
N ALA A 25 13.18 -6.66 6.19
CA ALA A 25 12.47 -7.52 5.27
C ALA A 25 11.01 -7.74 5.70
N GLU A 26 10.77 -7.92 7.00
CA GLU A 26 9.43 -8.05 7.58
C GLU A 26 8.61 -6.76 7.39
N ALA A 27 9.20 -5.59 7.63
CA ALA A 27 8.56 -4.30 7.38
C ALA A 27 8.19 -4.12 5.89
N ASN A 28 9.11 -4.41 4.97
CA ASN A 28 8.83 -4.33 3.53
C ASN A 28 7.73 -5.31 3.11
N ALA A 29 7.70 -6.52 3.68
CA ALA A 29 6.67 -7.51 3.38
C ALA A 29 5.30 -7.09 3.94
N ALA A 30 5.25 -6.41 5.08
CA ALA A 30 4.03 -5.82 5.62
C ALA A 30 3.50 -4.70 4.70
N GLU A 31 4.37 -3.80 4.26
CA GLU A 31 4.01 -2.72 3.33
C GLU A 31 3.47 -3.27 2.00
N ALA A 32 4.13 -4.29 1.44
CA ALA A 32 3.67 -4.94 0.22
C ALA A 32 2.27 -5.57 0.38
N ARG A 33 1.95 -6.11 1.56
CA ARG A 33 0.60 -6.61 1.85
C ARG A 33 -0.42 -5.48 1.88
N VAL A 34 -0.09 -4.31 2.42
CA VAL A 34 -1.00 -3.15 2.40
C VAL A 34 -1.35 -2.77 0.97
N LEU A 35 -0.34 -2.69 0.08
CA LEU A 35 -0.57 -2.41 -1.35
C LEU A 35 -1.44 -3.47 -2.04
N ALA A 36 -1.25 -4.76 -1.69
CA ALA A 36 -2.08 -5.83 -2.22
C ALA A 36 -3.56 -5.70 -1.79
N HIS A 37 -3.82 -5.33 -0.53
CA HIS A 37 -5.19 -5.10 -0.07
C HIS A 37 -5.81 -3.86 -0.73
N ALA A 38 -5.03 -2.80 -0.98
CA ALA A 38 -5.52 -1.64 -1.71
C ALA A 38 -5.94 -2.01 -3.14
N LEU A 39 -5.19 -2.90 -3.82
CA LEU A 39 -5.56 -3.43 -5.13
C LEU A 39 -6.82 -4.30 -5.09
N GLU A 40 -6.91 -5.19 -4.11
CA GLU A 40 -8.10 -6.02 -3.92
C GLU A 40 -9.34 -5.16 -3.66
N TRP A 41 -9.23 -4.16 -2.79
CA TRP A 41 -10.28 -3.19 -2.55
C TRP A 41 -10.68 -2.45 -3.83
N ALA A 42 -9.71 -2.03 -4.66
CA ALA A 42 -10.00 -1.37 -5.93
C ALA A 42 -10.78 -2.28 -6.88
N HIS A 43 -10.44 -3.57 -6.92
CA HIS A 43 -11.12 -4.56 -7.75
C HIS A 43 -12.58 -4.76 -7.32
N LEU A 44 -12.88 -4.71 -6.02
CA LEU A 44 -14.24 -4.81 -5.49
C LEU A 44 -15.14 -3.62 -5.86
N HIS A 45 -14.56 -2.50 -6.29
CA HIS A 45 -15.29 -1.27 -6.59
C HIS A 45 -15.30 -0.91 -8.09
N LEU A 46 -14.86 -1.84 -8.94
CA LEU A 46 -14.93 -1.70 -10.39
C LEU A 46 -16.37 -1.45 -10.86
N VAL A 47 -16.52 -0.56 -11.84
CA VAL A 47 -17.76 -0.41 -12.63
C VAL A 47 -17.71 -1.29 -13.87
N ASP A 48 -18.85 -1.85 -14.26
CA ASP A 48 -18.95 -2.80 -15.38
C ASP A 48 -18.73 -2.15 -16.76
N GLU A 49 -19.06 -0.85 -16.90
CA GLU A 49 -18.90 -0.10 -18.16
C GLU A 49 -18.14 1.22 -17.92
N LEU A 50 -17.21 1.53 -18.81
CA LEU A 50 -16.36 2.72 -18.69
C LEU A 50 -17.15 4.03 -18.92
N ASP A 51 -18.29 3.96 -19.62
CA ASP A 51 -19.18 5.12 -19.82
C ASP A 51 -19.93 5.52 -18.54
N ASP A 52 -20.07 4.60 -17.58
CA ASP A 52 -20.61 4.88 -16.25
C ASP A 52 -19.58 5.54 -15.31
N ALA A 53 -18.31 5.61 -15.74
CA ALA A 53 -17.15 6.12 -15.01
C ALA A 53 -17.02 7.65 -14.97
N ALA A 54 -17.86 8.35 -15.73
CA ALA A 54 -17.63 9.75 -16.03
C ALA A 54 -18.03 10.63 -14.85
N THR A 55 -17.02 11.23 -14.22
CA THR A 55 -17.04 11.97 -12.95
C THR A 55 -17.95 13.22 -12.91
N LEU A 56 -18.80 13.45 -13.91
CA LEU A 56 -19.89 14.43 -13.94
C LEU A 56 -20.64 14.32 -15.29
N ILE A 57 -21.39 13.25 -15.55
CA ILE A 57 -22.43 13.32 -16.60
C ILE A 57 -23.65 14.07 -16.03
N THR A 58 -23.67 15.37 -16.33
CA THR A 58 -24.87 16.23 -16.41
C THR A 58 -25.79 16.22 -15.19
N GLY A 59 -25.41 16.95 -14.13
CA GLY A 59 -26.37 17.61 -13.24
C GLY A 59 -27.24 16.73 -12.33
N SER A 60 -26.99 15.43 -12.23
CA SER A 60 -27.80 14.50 -11.42
C SER A 60 -27.18 14.10 -10.06
N GLY A 61 -25.92 14.49 -9.79
CA GLY A 61 -25.27 14.25 -8.49
C GLY A 61 -25.02 12.77 -8.15
N ARG A 62 -24.84 11.92 -9.16
CA ARG A 62 -24.55 10.49 -8.96
C ARG A 62 -23.04 10.24 -8.90
N ASP A 63 -22.62 9.47 -7.90
CA ASP A 63 -21.27 8.90 -7.83
C ASP A 63 -21.08 7.96 -9.02
N THR A 64 -20.06 8.25 -9.81
CA THR A 64 -19.71 7.57 -11.08
C THR A 64 -18.31 6.97 -10.99
N GLY A 65 -17.63 7.11 -9.85
CA GLY A 65 -16.29 6.62 -9.63
C GLY A 65 -15.17 7.46 -10.26
N ILE A 66 -13.96 7.29 -9.74
CA ILE A 66 -12.72 7.88 -10.22
C ILE A 66 -11.67 6.79 -10.45
N PRO A 67 -10.73 6.97 -11.40
CA PRO A 67 -9.64 6.01 -11.56
C PRO A 67 -8.74 6.05 -10.32
N ILE A 68 -8.48 4.89 -9.72
CA ILE A 68 -7.64 4.80 -8.51
C ILE A 68 -6.17 5.14 -8.80
N ALA A 69 -5.75 5.04 -10.06
CA ALA A 69 -4.41 5.39 -10.53
C ALA A 69 -4.48 5.99 -11.95
N GLY A 70 -3.43 5.82 -12.75
CA GLY A 70 -3.38 6.30 -14.14
C GLY A 70 -4.40 5.63 -15.06
N GLU A 71 -4.36 6.01 -16.34
CA GLU A 71 -5.22 5.44 -17.39
C GLU A 71 -5.18 3.89 -17.38
N GLY A 72 -6.37 3.26 -17.41
CA GLY A 72 -6.53 1.81 -17.36
C GLY A 72 -6.60 1.19 -15.96
N ALA A 73 -6.46 1.98 -14.89
CA ALA A 73 -6.66 1.51 -13.52
C ALA A 73 -8.16 1.35 -13.20
N PRO A 74 -8.52 0.43 -12.27
CA PRO A 74 -9.87 0.30 -11.74
C PRO A 74 -10.46 1.64 -11.30
N LEU A 75 -11.74 1.81 -11.60
CA LEU A 75 -12.53 2.91 -11.11
C LEU A 75 -13.09 2.55 -9.74
N VAL A 76 -13.15 3.50 -8.82
CA VAL A 76 -13.65 3.33 -7.45
C VAL A 76 -14.52 4.51 -7.07
N SER A 77 -15.54 4.28 -6.23
CA SER A 77 -16.42 5.34 -5.71
C SER A 77 -15.63 6.49 -5.08
N GLU A 78 -16.05 7.74 -5.31
CA GLU A 78 -15.38 8.91 -4.75
C GLU A 78 -15.37 8.93 -3.20
N PHE A 79 -16.43 8.38 -2.58
CA PHE A 79 -16.55 8.26 -1.13
C PHE A 79 -15.63 7.17 -0.57
N ALA A 80 -15.36 6.15 -1.38
CA ALA A 80 -14.54 5.01 -1.02
C ALA A 80 -13.05 5.41 -0.89
N VAL A 81 -12.60 6.41 -1.65
CA VAL A 81 -11.24 6.97 -1.59
C VAL A 81 -10.91 7.53 -0.21
N TRP A 82 -11.88 8.15 0.48
CA TRP A 82 -11.68 8.71 1.81
C TRP A 82 -11.43 7.63 2.85
N GLU A 83 -12.16 6.52 2.77
CA GLU A 83 -11.97 5.37 3.66
C GLU A 83 -10.59 4.72 3.44
N LEU A 84 -10.19 4.54 2.17
CA LEU A 84 -8.86 4.01 1.84
C LEU A 84 -7.74 4.95 2.30
N ALA A 85 -7.87 6.25 2.09
CA ALA A 85 -6.87 7.24 2.53
C ALA A 85 -6.68 7.22 4.06
N ALA A 86 -7.79 7.13 4.81
CA ALA A 86 -7.75 7.02 6.26
C ALA A 86 -7.07 5.72 6.73
N ALA A 87 -7.39 4.58 6.07
CA ALA A 87 -6.76 3.30 6.37
C ALA A 87 -5.25 3.28 6.09
N LEU A 88 -4.80 4.06 5.08
CA LEU A 88 -3.39 4.26 4.75
C LEU A 88 -2.68 5.31 5.63
N GLY A 89 -3.41 5.98 6.54
CA GLY A 89 -2.85 7.02 7.41
C GLY A 89 -2.46 8.30 6.67
N LEU A 90 -3.06 8.56 5.50
CA LEU A 90 -2.83 9.77 4.71
C LEU A 90 -3.75 10.89 5.21
N SER A 91 -3.25 12.13 5.21
CA SER A 91 -4.10 13.30 5.44
C SER A 91 -4.93 13.59 4.19
N ILE A 92 -6.18 13.97 4.42
CA ILE A 92 -7.16 14.32 3.39
C ILE A 92 -7.27 15.83 3.19
#